data_AF-A0A842NMX4-F1
#
_entry.id   AF-A0A842NMX4-F1
#
_cell.length_a   1.000
_cell.length_b   1.000
_cell.length_c   1.000
_cell.angle_alpha   90.00
_cell.angle_beta   90.00
_cell.angle_gamma   90.00
#
_symmetry.space_group_name_H-M   'P 1'
#
loop_
_entity.id
_entity.type
_entity.pdbx_description
1 polymer ?
#
loop_
_entity_poly.entity_id
_entity_poly.type
_entity_poly.pdbx_seq_one_letter_code
_entity_poly.pdbx_strand_id
1 'polypeptide(L)'
;DAIEVANSAQVPYDFICSLNQKLADRLGLPVTGGSDSHIPETVGRSYTIVESKSTDYLDVIKAIRLGHTKVGGSHTSFGEWFTKNVLKRLR
;
A
#
# COMPACT_ATOMS: atom_id res chain seq x y z
N ASP A 1 10.79 10.70 3.54
CA ASP A 1 9.41 10.67 3.00
C ASP A 1 9.29 9.56 1.97
N ALA A 2 8.06 9.16 1.64
CA ALA A 2 7.73 8.12 0.67
C ALA A 2 6.31 8.34 0.12
N ILE A 3 6.00 7.75 -1.04
CA ILE A 3 4.68 7.83 -1.67
C ILE A 3 3.97 6.49 -1.58
N GLU A 4 2.73 6.49 -1.10
CA GLU A 4 1.85 5.32 -1.17
C GLU A 4 1.37 5.12 -2.60
N VAL A 5 2.04 4.22 -3.33
CA VAL A 5 1.70 3.88 -4.72
C VAL A 5 0.49 2.95 -4.77
N ALA A 6 0.45 1.98 -3.85
CA ALA A 6 -0.56 0.93 -3.86
C ALA A 6 -1.44 0.98 -2.60
N ASN A 7 -2.62 1.61 -2.70
CA ASN A 7 -3.66 1.56 -1.68
C ASN A 7 -4.77 0.59 -2.12
N SER A 8 -5.12 -0.40 -1.29
CA SER A 8 -6.11 -1.43 -1.72
C SER A 8 -7.54 -0.93 -1.88
N ALA A 9 -7.85 0.29 -1.39
CA ALA A 9 -9.16 0.92 -1.50
C ALA A 9 -9.31 1.80 -2.75
N GLN A 10 -8.23 2.07 -3.50
CA GLN A 10 -8.28 2.93 -4.67
C GLN A 10 -8.92 2.23 -5.88
N VAL A 11 -9.71 2.97 -6.66
CA VAL A 11 -10.41 2.47 -7.85
C VAL A 11 -10.34 3.54 -8.94
N PRO A 12 -9.91 3.22 -10.18
CA PRO A 12 -9.38 1.93 -10.66
C PRO A 12 -7.93 1.69 -10.23
N TYR A 13 -7.66 0.55 -9.58
CA TYR A 13 -6.41 0.28 -8.86
C TYR A 13 -5.14 0.37 -9.71
N ASP A 14 -5.02 -0.42 -10.78
CA ASP A 14 -3.78 -0.46 -11.58
C ASP A 14 -3.46 0.89 -12.23
N PHE A 15 -4.50 1.62 -12.65
CA PHE A 15 -4.34 2.93 -13.26
C PHE A 15 -3.81 3.96 -12.26
N ILE A 16 -4.40 4.02 -11.06
CA ILE A 16 -3.93 4.95 -10.03
C ILE A 16 -2.54 4.54 -9.52
N CYS A 17 -2.26 3.24 -9.34
CA CYS A 17 -0.91 2.74 -9.06
C CYS A 17 0.10 3.24 -10.09
N SER A 18 -0.22 3.16 -11.39
CA SER A 18 0.67 3.66 -12.45
C SER A 18 0.93 5.17 -12.35
N LEU A 19 -0.10 5.97 -12.03
CA LEU A 19 0.05 7.42 -11.84
C LEU A 19 0.90 7.75 -10.62
N ASN A 20 0.66 7.08 -9.50
CA ASN A 20 1.42 7.28 -8.27
C ASN A 20 2.87 6.84 -8.42
N GLN A 21 3.13 5.74 -9.15
CA GLN A 21 4.49 5.31 -9.46
C GLN A 21 5.24 6.38 -10.26
N LYS A 22 4.62 6.92 -11.31
CA LYS A 22 5.20 8.02 -12.11
C LYS A 22 5.47 9.26 -11.26
N LEU A 23 4.62 9.54 -10.27
CA LEU A 23 4.83 10.65 -9.34
C LEU A 23 6.03 10.39 -8.42
N ALA A 24 6.15 9.18 -7.87
CA ALA A 24 7.28 8.77 -7.05
C ALA A 24 8.60 8.88 -7.81
N ASP A 25 8.63 8.39 -9.05
CA ASP A 25 9.79 8.48 -9.94
C ASP A 25 10.18 9.94 -10.21
N ARG A 26 9.20 10.81 -10.49
CA ARG A 26 9.43 12.25 -10.74
C ARG A 26 9.98 12.99 -9.52
N LEU A 27 9.57 12.58 -8.32
CA LEU A 27 10.00 13.21 -7.07
C LEU A 27 11.26 12.56 -6.48
N GLY A 28 11.72 11.44 -7.03
CA GLY A 28 12.83 10.66 -6.49
C GLY A 28 12.52 10.11 -5.09
N LEU A 29 11.25 9.85 -4.80
CA LEU A 29 10.80 9.38 -3.49
C LEU A 29 10.61 7.86 -3.47
N PRO A 30 10.93 7.19 -2.35
CA PRO A 30 10.60 5.78 -2.14
C PRO A 30 9.12 5.49 -2.29
N VAL A 31 8.80 4.23 -2.62
CA VAL A 31 7.42 3.76 -2.78
C VAL A 31 6.97 2.92 -1.59
N THR A 32 5.70 3.03 -1.23
CA THR A 32 5.03 2.19 -0.22
C THR A 32 3.66 1.75 -0.72
N GLY A 33 3.10 0.74 -0.08
CA GLY A 33 1.77 0.21 -0.34
C GLY A 33 1.13 -0.27 0.95
N GLY A 34 -0.17 0.01 1.09
CA GLY A 34 -0.95 -0.24 2.28
C GLY A 34 -2.35 -0.74 1.97
N SER A 35 -2.81 -1.70 2.78
CA SER A 35 -4.16 -2.25 2.62
C SER A 35 -5.27 -1.29 3.04
N ASP A 36 -4.97 -0.28 3.86
CA ASP A 36 -5.95 0.61 4.49
C ASP A 36 -7.16 -0.17 5.06
N SER A 37 -6.82 -1.22 5.81
CA SER A 37 -7.79 -2.20 6.28
C SER A 37 -8.56 -1.72 7.48
N HIS A 38 -9.87 -1.69 7.32
CA HIS A 38 -10.84 -1.40 8.37
C HIS A 38 -11.56 -2.65 8.88
N ILE A 39 -11.32 -3.80 8.24
CA ILE A 39 -11.79 -5.13 8.65
C ILE A 39 -10.64 -6.14 8.51
N PRO A 40 -10.56 -7.19 9.36
CA PRO A 40 -9.46 -8.17 9.32
C PRO A 40 -9.27 -8.84 7.96
N GLU A 41 -10.36 -9.08 7.23
CA GLU A 41 -10.39 -9.81 5.96
C GLU A 41 -9.68 -9.07 4.82
N THR A 42 -9.39 -7.78 4.97
CA THR A 42 -8.65 -7.03 3.96
C THR A 42 -7.20 -6.76 4.31
N VAL A 43 -6.75 -7.19 5.49
CA VAL A 43 -5.36 -7.02 5.92
C VAL A 43 -4.45 -7.72 4.92
N GLY A 44 -3.39 -7.02 4.50
CA GLY A 44 -2.43 -7.56 3.53
C GLY A 44 -2.92 -7.56 2.08
N ARG A 45 -4.08 -6.97 1.76
CA ARG A 45 -4.50 -6.79 0.36
C ARG A 45 -3.53 -5.96 -0.47
N SER A 46 -2.91 -4.97 0.14
CA SER A 46 -1.77 -4.25 -0.41
C SER A 46 -0.74 -4.09 0.70
N TYR A 47 0.53 -4.22 0.33
CA TYR A 47 1.65 -4.21 1.27
C TYR A 47 2.93 -3.72 0.60
N THR A 48 3.89 -3.36 1.44
CA THR A 48 5.25 -2.99 1.02
C THR A 48 6.19 -4.14 1.32
N ILE A 49 6.89 -4.62 0.29
CA ILE A 49 8.04 -5.52 0.44
C ILE A 49 9.25 -4.62 0.68
N VAL A 50 9.94 -4.83 1.81
CA VAL A 50 11.14 -4.06 2.19
C VAL A 50 12.34 -5.00 2.17
N GLU A 51 13.34 -4.66 1.37
CA GLU A 51 14.61 -5.38 1.31
C GLU A 51 15.57 -4.78 2.35
N SER A 52 15.47 -5.24 3.59
CA SER A 52 16.30 -4.79 4.73
C SER A 52 17.36 -5.83 5.12
N LYS A 53 18.41 -5.37 5.81
CA LYS A 53 19.47 -6.24 6.34
C LYS A 53 19.00 -7.12 7.50
N SER A 54 18.02 -6.65 8.26
CA SER A 54 17.44 -7.35 9.39
C SER A 54 15.98 -6.91 9.60
N THR A 55 15.30 -7.56 10.55
CA THR A 55 13.96 -7.16 11.01
C THR A 55 13.99 -6.07 12.08
N ASP A 56 15.17 -5.53 12.43
CA ASP A 56 15.25 -4.38 13.33
C ASP A 56 14.63 -3.14 12.69
N TYR A 57 13.89 -2.37 13.49
CA TYR A 57 13.11 -1.26 12.98
C TYR A 57 13.99 -0.17 12.33
N LEU A 58 15.23 0.04 12.81
CA LEU A 58 16.15 1.02 12.22
C LEU A 58 16.61 0.58 10.84
N ASP A 59 16.91 -0.70 10.65
CA ASP A 59 17.31 -1.25 9.37
C ASP A 59 16.15 -1.22 8.36
N VAL A 60 14.93 -1.50 8.79
CA VAL A 60 13.72 -1.39 7.98
C VAL A 60 13.48 0.05 7.55
N ILE A 61 13.51 1.00 8.49
CA ILE A 61 13.34 2.44 8.17
C ILE A 61 14.44 2.91 7.22
N LYS A 62 15.68 2.47 7.42
CA LYS A 62 16.80 2.80 6.55
C LYS A 62 16.58 2.25 5.14
N ALA A 63 16.16 1.00 5.00
CA ALA A 63 15.85 0.39 3.71
C ALA A 63 14.73 1.16 2.97
N ILE A 64 13.67 1.55 3.68
CA ILE A 64 12.60 2.38 3.12
C ILE A 64 13.15 3.73 2.64
N ARG A 65 13.96 4.42 3.45
CA ARG A 65 14.57 5.71 3.08
C ARG A 65 15.48 5.62 1.86
N LEU A 66 16.14 4.49 1.66
CA LEU A 66 17.01 4.21 0.51
C LEU A 66 16.23 3.73 -0.73
N GLY A 67 14.90 3.60 -0.65
CA GLY A 67 14.08 3.12 -1.76
C GLY A 67 14.21 1.62 -2.02
N HIS A 68 14.68 0.83 -1.05
CA HIS A 68 14.73 -0.63 -1.14
C HIS A 68 13.35 -1.24 -0.87
N THR A 69 12.37 -0.79 -1.65
CA THR A 69 10.97 -1.14 -1.48
C THR A 69 10.33 -1.51 -2.81
N LYS A 70 9.38 -2.44 -2.74
CA LYS A 70 8.47 -2.77 -3.84
C LYS A 70 7.07 -2.84 -3.28
N VAL A 71 6.08 -2.48 -4.10
CA VAL A 71 4.67 -2.63 -3.75
C VAL A 71 4.13 -3.95 -4.26
N GLY A 72 3.29 -4.60 -3.47
CA GLY A 72 2.63 -5.85 -3.82
C GLY A 72 1.18 -5.87 -3.36
N GLY A 73 0.44 -6.87 -3.83
CA GLY A 73 -0.97 -7.05 -3.51
C GLY A 73 -1.90 -6.76 -4.69
N SER A 74 -3.17 -6.54 -4.38
CA SER A 74 -4.25 -6.33 -5.34
C SER A 74 -5.36 -5.43 -4.75
N HIS A 75 -6.28 -5.02 -5.61
CA HIS A 75 -7.45 -4.26 -5.21
C HIS A 75 -8.38 -5.05 -4.27
N THR A 76 -9.06 -4.33 -3.37
CA THR A 76 -10.23 -4.86 -2.67
C THR A 76 -11.34 -5.12 -3.68
N SER A 77 -11.91 -6.33 -3.70
CA SER A 77 -12.99 -6.65 -4.65
C SER A 77 -14.26 -5.84 -4.34
N PHE A 78 -15.15 -5.67 -5.33
CA PHE A 78 -16.36 -4.88 -5.17
C PHE A 78 -17.27 -5.38 -4.03
N GLY A 79 -17.34 -6.70 -3.83
CA GLY A 79 -18.11 -7.30 -2.74
C GLY A 79 -17.53 -6.99 -1.35
N GLU A 80 -16.21 -6.98 -1.22
CA GLU A 80 -15.55 -6.65 0.05
C GLU A 80 -15.55 -5.14 0.32
N TRP A 81 -15.49 -4.32 -0.74
CA TRP A 81 -15.74 -2.88 -0.63
C TRP A 81 -17.17 -2.61 -0.13
N PHE A 82 -18.17 -3.34 -0.63
CA PHE A 82 -19.55 -3.19 -0.18
C PHE A 82 -19.69 -3.63 1.29
N THR A 83 -19.17 -4.80 1.65
CA THR A 83 -19.14 -5.29 3.04
C THR A 83 -18.43 -4.31 3.98
N LYS A 84 -17.28 -3.73 3.56
CA LYS A 84 -16.58 -2.66 4.29
C LYS A 84 -17.47 -1.44 4.55
N ASN A 85 -18.15 -0.93 3.52
CA ASN A 85 -18.96 0.30 3.65
C ASN A 85 -20.27 0.07 4.39
N VAL A 86 -20.85 -1.13 4.31
CA VAL A 86 -22.09 -1.49 5.01
C VAL A 86 -21.84 -1.83 6.48
N LEU A 87 -20.81 -2.62 6.81
CA LEU A 87 -20.43 -2.92 8.20
C LEU A 87 -20.00 -1.67 8.96
N LYS A 88 -19.34 -0.71 8.29
CA LYS A 88 -19.00 0.60 8.85
C LYS A 88 -20.23 1.39 9.34
N ARG A 89 -21.42 1.12 8.78
CA ARG A 89 -22.68 1.80 9.10
C ARG A 89 -23.48 1.11 10.21
N LEU A 90 -23.09 -0.10 10.61
CA LEU A 90 -23.76 -0.93 11.63
C LEU A 90 -23.04 -0.91 13.00
N ARG A 91 -21.93 -0.18 13.11
CA ARG A 91 -21.26 0.19 14.35
C ARG A 91 -21.45 1.68 14.61
#